data_AF-A0A8U0L9Y0-F1
#
_entry.id   AF-A0A8U0L9Y0-F1
#
_cell.length_a   1.000
_cell.length_b   1.000
_cell.length_c   1.000
_cell.angle_alpha   90.00
_cell.angle_beta   90.00
_cell.angle_gamma   90.00
#
_symmetry.space_group_name_H-M   'P 1'
#
loop_
_entity.id
_entity.type
_entity.pdbx_description
1 polymer ?
#
loop_
_entity_poly.entity_id
_entity_poly.type
_entity_poly.pdbx_seq_one_letter_code
_entity_poly.pdbx_strand_id
1 'polypeptide(L)'
;VDILITKGGLFPAAKTGLKSSEMVAKSDYFGGQPLYEKFIESANNLNTKGGIGGPAIGVGHTALKDEFGKVGNGEETFKEALTNTSAKLKKAAVDKGLSVQ
;
A
#
# COMPACT_ATOMS: atom_id res chain seq x y z
N VAL A 1 -4.17 -0.40 -22.30
CA VAL A 1 -4.67 0.00 -20.96
C VAL A 1 -5.95 -0.76 -20.64
N ASP A 2 -6.92 -0.83 -21.56
CA ASP A 2 -8.21 -1.48 -21.30
C ASP A 2 -8.12 -2.91 -20.80
N ILE A 3 -7.24 -3.76 -21.37
CA ILE A 3 -7.09 -5.15 -20.88
C ILE A 3 -6.59 -5.25 -19.43
N LEU A 4 -5.83 -4.25 -18.97
CA LEU A 4 -5.34 -4.18 -17.59
C LEU A 4 -6.48 -3.81 -16.63
N ILE A 5 -7.45 -3.02 -17.09
CA ILE A 5 -8.63 -2.63 -16.31
C ILE A 5 -9.67 -3.76 -16.31
N THR A 6 -10.01 -4.28 -17.50
CA THR A 6 -11.10 -5.26 -17.69
C THR A 6 -10.76 -6.65 -17.17
N LYS A 7 -9.49 -7.09 -17.29
CA LYS A 7 -9.06 -8.43 -16.87
C LYS A 7 -8.03 -8.42 -15.75
N GLY A 8 -7.23 -7.36 -15.65
CA GLY A 8 -6.16 -7.26 -14.66
C GLY A 8 -6.62 -6.75 -13.29
N GLY A 9 -7.87 -6.28 -13.17
CA GLY A 9 -8.39 -5.70 -11.92
C GLY A 9 -7.67 -4.43 -11.47
N LEU A 10 -6.92 -3.78 -12.37
CA LEU A 10 -6.15 -2.58 -12.06
C LEU A 10 -7.04 -1.35 -12.08
N PHE A 11 -6.99 -0.57 -10.99
CA PHE A 11 -7.49 0.80 -11.02
C PHE A 11 -6.54 1.68 -11.86
N PRO A 12 -7.05 2.44 -12.85
CA PRO A 12 -6.21 3.14 -13.80
C PRO A 12 -5.46 4.31 -13.16
N ALA A 13 -4.14 4.34 -13.34
CA ALA A 13 -3.33 5.51 -12.98
C ALA A 13 -3.47 6.67 -13.99
N ALA A 14 -3.74 6.36 -15.25
CA ALA A 14 -3.92 7.36 -16.29
C ALA A 14 -5.37 7.86 -16.33
N LYS A 15 -5.56 9.19 -16.43
CA LYS A 15 -6.90 9.83 -16.53
C LYS A 15 -7.73 9.27 -17.69
N THR A 16 -7.09 8.83 -18.77
CA THR A 16 -7.78 8.21 -19.91
C THR A 16 -8.47 6.89 -19.55
N GLY A 17 -7.92 6.12 -18.60
CA GLY A 17 -8.51 4.87 -18.13
C GLY A 17 -9.81 5.07 -17.33
N LEU A 18 -10.04 6.26 -16.77
CA LEU A 18 -11.29 6.61 -16.09
C LEU A 18 -12.50 6.70 -17.05
N LYS A 19 -12.26 6.70 -18.36
CA LYS A 19 -13.32 6.68 -19.38
C LYS A 19 -13.75 5.26 -19.76
N SER A 20 -13.11 4.23 -19.22
CA SER A 20 -13.48 2.83 -19.49
C SER A 20 -14.90 2.54 -19.01
N SER A 21 -15.65 1.76 -19.77
CA SER A 21 -16.99 1.27 -19.37
C SER A 21 -16.96 0.47 -18.07
N GLU A 22 -15.80 -0.11 -17.73
CA GLU A 22 -15.58 -0.82 -16.47
C GLU A 22 -15.74 0.08 -15.24
N MET A 23 -15.49 1.39 -15.36
CA MET A 23 -15.56 2.32 -14.23
C MET A 23 -16.98 2.47 -13.66
N VAL A 24 -18.00 2.03 -14.39
CA VAL A 24 -19.42 2.03 -13.95
C VAL A 24 -20.02 0.62 -13.96
N ALA A 25 -19.22 -0.40 -14.26
CA ALA A 25 -19.69 -1.77 -14.31
C ALA A 25 -20.01 -2.29 -12.91
N LYS A 26 -21.10 -3.05 -12.80
CA LYS A 26 -21.45 -3.78 -11.58
C LYS A 26 -20.65 -5.06 -11.51
N SER A 27 -20.17 -5.41 -10.32
CA SER A 27 -19.48 -6.68 -10.10
C SER A 27 -20.41 -7.73 -9.52
N ASP A 28 -20.66 -8.81 -10.26
CA ASP A 28 -21.46 -9.94 -9.79
C ASP A 28 -20.81 -10.63 -8.57
N TYR A 29 -19.49 -10.73 -8.55
CA TYR A 29 -18.73 -11.31 -7.44
C TYR A 29 -18.98 -10.55 -6.11
N PHE A 30 -19.13 -9.23 -6.18
CA PHE A 30 -19.43 -8.38 -5.02
C PHE A 30 -20.92 -8.03 -4.91
N GLY A 31 -21.82 -8.87 -5.41
CA GLY A 31 -23.26 -8.72 -5.24
C GLY A 31 -23.87 -7.53 -5.99
N GLY A 32 -23.32 -7.21 -7.17
CA GLY A 32 -23.82 -6.14 -8.05
C GLY A 32 -23.36 -4.72 -7.68
N GLN A 33 -22.35 -4.59 -6.82
CA GLN A 33 -21.82 -3.29 -6.40
C GLN A 33 -21.00 -2.60 -7.53
N PRO A 34 -21.15 -1.27 -7.70
CA PRO A 34 -20.34 -0.48 -8.63
C PRO A 34 -18.99 -0.09 -7.98
N LEU A 35 -18.09 -1.06 -7.84
CA LEU A 35 -16.86 -0.92 -7.04
C LEU A 35 -15.98 0.28 -7.42
N TYR A 36 -15.91 0.61 -8.71
CA TYR A 36 -15.03 1.68 -9.20
C TYR A 36 -15.48 3.06 -8.72
N GLU A 37 -16.76 3.28 -8.42
CA GLU A 37 -17.22 4.53 -7.79
C GLU A 37 -16.55 4.70 -6.41
N LYS A 38 -16.48 3.62 -5.63
CA LYS A 38 -15.80 3.63 -4.32
C LYS A 38 -14.29 3.77 -4.45
N PHE A 39 -13.68 3.18 -5.45
CA PHE A 39 -12.24 3.36 -5.69
C PHE A 39 -11.90 4.79 -6.11
N ILE A 40 -12.74 5.44 -6.93
CA ILE A 40 -12.60 6.87 -7.28
C ILE A 40 -12.75 7.74 -6.02
N GLU A 41 -13.76 7.48 -5.20
CA GLU A 41 -13.97 8.17 -3.92
C GLU A 41 -12.73 8.05 -3.02
N SER A 42 -12.19 6.84 -2.85
CA SER A 42 -10.97 6.62 -2.06
C SER A 42 -9.74 7.30 -2.66
N ALA A 43 -9.56 7.26 -3.98
CA ALA A 43 -8.42 7.88 -4.66
C ALA A 43 -8.40 9.41 -4.47
N ASN A 44 -9.57 10.05 -4.41
CA ASN A 44 -9.69 11.49 -4.16
C ASN A 44 -9.45 11.86 -2.68
N ASN A 45 -9.49 10.90 -1.77
CA ASN A 45 -9.32 11.09 -0.33
C ASN A 45 -7.95 10.62 0.19
N LEU A 46 -6.96 10.40 -0.69
CA LEU A 46 -5.62 10.00 -0.28
C LEU A 46 -4.92 11.10 0.53
N ASN A 47 -4.26 10.69 1.63
CA ASN A 47 -3.38 11.58 2.37
C ASN A 47 -2.10 11.86 1.55
N THR A 48 -2.05 13.02 0.91
CA THR A 48 -0.91 13.45 0.10
C THR A 48 0.33 13.84 0.90
N LYS A 49 0.23 13.91 2.23
CA LYS A 49 1.31 14.33 3.14
C LYS A 49 2.06 13.16 3.79
N GLY A 50 1.59 11.92 3.65
CA GLY A 50 1.99 10.80 4.53
C GLY A 50 2.46 9.51 3.85
N GLY A 51 2.92 9.54 2.60
CA GLY A 51 3.22 8.33 1.81
C GLY A 51 4.55 8.33 1.08
N ILE A 52 5.57 9.04 1.60
CA ILE A 52 6.87 9.11 0.94
C ILE A 52 7.69 7.86 1.32
N GLY A 53 7.91 6.99 0.34
CA GLY A 53 8.82 5.87 0.50
C GLY A 53 10.27 6.35 0.54
N GLY A 54 10.93 6.13 1.69
CA GLY A 54 12.37 6.39 1.82
C GLY A 54 13.22 5.42 0.99
N PRO A 55 14.51 5.71 0.77
CA PRO A 55 15.43 4.89 -0.04
C PRO A 55 15.64 3.46 0.48
N ALA A 56 15.30 3.20 1.75
CA ALA A 56 15.37 1.87 2.37
C ALA A 56 13.98 1.22 2.58
N ILE A 57 12.91 1.71 1.94
CA ILE A 57 11.53 1.24 2.18
C ILE A 57 11.35 -0.27 2.00
N GLY A 58 12.06 -0.91 1.06
CA GLY A 58 12.02 -2.36 0.89
C GLY A 58 12.46 -3.14 2.14
N VAL A 59 13.49 -2.66 2.84
CA VAL A 59 13.93 -3.23 4.13
C VAL A 59 12.89 -2.96 5.21
N GLY A 60 12.29 -1.77 5.20
CA GLY A 60 11.19 -1.41 6.10
C GLY A 60 10.00 -2.36 5.97
N HIS A 61 9.58 -2.70 4.75
CA HIS A 61 8.48 -3.66 4.52
C HIS A 61 8.80 -5.07 5.02
N THR A 62 10.02 -5.56 4.76
CA THR A 62 10.45 -6.87 5.28
C THR A 62 10.47 -6.87 6.81
N ALA A 63 11.09 -5.86 7.42
CA ALA A 63 11.15 -5.73 8.87
C ALA A 63 9.75 -5.67 9.49
N LEU A 64 8.85 -4.86 8.92
CA LEU A 64 7.47 -4.75 9.40
C LEU A 64 6.73 -6.09 9.35
N LYS A 65 6.89 -6.84 8.24
CA LYS A 65 6.29 -8.17 8.08
C LYS A 65 6.79 -9.14 9.13
N ASP A 66 8.11 -9.18 9.36
CA ASP A 66 8.72 -10.12 10.31
C ASP A 66 8.29 -9.82 11.75
N GLU A 67 8.31 -8.54 12.16
CA GLU A 67 7.89 -8.12 13.50
C GLU A 67 6.36 -8.31 13.70
N PHE A 68 5.52 -8.01 12.70
CA PHE A 68 4.08 -8.29 12.82
C PHE A 68 3.77 -9.79 12.85
N GLY A 69 4.62 -10.64 12.25
CA GLY A 69 4.55 -12.09 12.42
C GLY A 69 4.70 -12.50 13.88
N LYS A 70 5.65 -11.90 14.60
CA LYS A 70 5.86 -12.13 16.05
C LYS A 70 4.67 -11.67 16.89
N VAL A 71 4.04 -10.56 16.52
CA VAL A 71 2.79 -10.12 17.16
C VAL A 71 1.70 -11.17 16.99
N GLY A 72 1.55 -11.72 15.78
CA GLY A 72 0.61 -12.82 15.51
C GLY A 72 0.88 -14.08 16.33
N ASN A 73 2.13 -14.31 16.70
CA ASN A 73 2.55 -15.43 17.56
C ASN A 73 2.49 -15.08 19.07
N GLY A 74 2.15 -13.86 19.45
CA GLY A 74 2.12 -13.41 20.84
C GLY A 74 3.49 -13.19 21.47
N GLU A 75 4.55 -13.07 20.66
CA GLU A 75 5.93 -12.89 21.13
C GLU A 75 6.26 -11.43 21.47
N GLU A 76 5.54 -10.47 20.87
CA GLU A 76 5.68 -9.04 21.15
C GLU A 76 4.37 -8.27 20.89
N THR A 77 4.31 -7.03 21.36
CA THR A 77 3.21 -6.09 21.09
C THR A 77 3.42 -5.34 19.78
N PHE A 78 2.34 -4.79 19.20
CA PHE A 78 2.44 -3.89 18.06
C PHE A 78 3.38 -2.68 18.29
N LYS A 79 3.45 -2.19 19.54
CA LYS A 79 4.34 -1.08 19.89
C LYS A 79 5.81 -1.48 19.78
N GLU A 80 6.16 -2.66 20.28
CA GLU A 80 7.50 -3.23 20.15
C GLU A 80 7.85 -3.50 18.69
N ALA A 81 6.93 -4.10 17.94
CA ALA A 81 7.10 -4.38 16.52
C ALA A 81 7.42 -3.13 15.69
N LEU A 82 6.68 -2.03 15.91
CA LEU A 82 6.92 -0.76 15.23
C LEU A 82 8.25 -0.11 15.65
N THR A 83 8.63 -0.25 16.91
CA THR A 83 9.93 0.22 17.43
C THR A 83 11.08 -0.55 16.78
N ASN A 84 10.99 -1.87 16.75
CA ASN A 84 11.98 -2.76 16.15
C ASN A 84 12.10 -2.52 14.64
N THR A 85 10.98 -2.37 13.95
CA THR A 85 10.94 -2.02 12.52
C THR A 85 11.65 -0.69 12.25
N SER A 86 11.37 0.33 13.05
CA SER A 86 11.99 1.65 12.93
C SER A 86 13.51 1.59 13.15
N ALA A 87 13.96 0.82 14.14
CA ALA A 87 15.38 0.61 14.40
C ALA A 87 16.10 -0.08 13.22
N LYS A 88 15.50 -1.14 12.66
CA LYS A 88 16.02 -1.85 11.48
C LYS A 88 16.08 -0.94 10.25
N LEU A 89 15.04 -0.14 10.02
CA LEU A 89 14.99 0.82 8.91
C LEU A 89 16.06 1.91 9.06
N LYS A 90 16.21 2.47 10.26
CA LYS A 90 17.25 3.46 10.57
C LYS A 90 18.65 2.88 10.32
N LYS A 91 18.91 1.67 10.82
CA LYS A 91 20.18 0.97 10.58
C LYS A 91 20.44 0.78 9.08
N ALA A 92 19.46 0.27 8.33
CA ALA A 92 19.62 0.03 6.89
C ALA A 92 19.89 1.31 6.09
N ALA A 93 19.31 2.44 6.50
CA ALA A 93 19.58 3.73 5.91
C ALA A 93 21.00 4.23 6.25
N VAL A 94 21.41 4.13 7.51
CA VAL A 94 22.77 4.50 7.97
C VAL A 94 23.85 3.65 7.31
N ASP A 95 23.65 2.34 7.19
CA ASP A 95 24.58 1.42 6.53
C ASP A 95 24.77 1.75 5.03
N LYS A 96 23.82 2.49 4.43
CA LYS A 96 23.89 3.01 3.06
C LYS A 96 24.44 4.44 2.97
N GLY A 97 24.98 4.98 4.07
CA GLY A 97 25.59 6.31 4.13
C GLY A 97 24.60 7.46 4.30
N LEU A 98 23.34 7.18 4.65
CA LEU A 98 22.34 8.22 4.89
C LEU A 98 22.42 8.71 6.34
N SER A 99 22.32 10.02 6.52
CA SER A 99 22.10 10.60 7.84
C SER A 99 20.62 10.51 8.19
N VAL A 100 20.31 9.84 9.30
CA VAL A 100 18.93 9.66 9.80
C VAL A 100 18.89 10.15 11.25
N GLN A 101 18.08 11.17 11.50
CA GLN A 101 17.82 11.71 12.84
C GLN A 101 16.84 10.77 13.57
#